data_AF-A0A417YG20-F1
#
_entry.id   AF-A0A417YG20-F1
#
_cell.length_a   1.000
_cell.length_b   1.000
_cell.length_c   1.000
_cell.angle_alpha   90.00
_cell.angle_beta   90.00
_cell.angle_gamma   90.00
#
_symmetry.space_group_name_H-M   'P 1'
#
loop_
_entity.id
_entity.type
_entity.pdbx_description
1 polymer ?
#
loop_
_entity_poly.entity_id
_entity_poly.type
_entity_poly.pdbx_seq_one_letter_code
_entity_poly.pdbx_strand_id
1 'polypeptide(L)'
;MKITVRLGDSLWYYSQLFNIPVILIETSNPGVNALQIQVGQEIKIPGYLRENYTIEPNDTFWTLAIENNIPLDLIELMNSTIDPSQLEVGQTIYLPKRVTEFVVDDITNYTYERMVTDINELLSIYPFIMKRSIGSSVMGKDITELQIGAGPTEVHLNGSFHANEWITTPIIMRFINEYALSLTNGLPINDLATLPMYQATLFSAVPMVNPDGVNLVIQGASAAGDYSNSVLAINQQSEDFSGWKANINGVDLNNQFPALWEIEADRKPTTPQPRDFPGTAPLTEPEAIAMANLAEERNFRRMNAFHTQGKVIFWGFEGLEPPESAEIVSEYERVSGYTPIQYVDSYAGYKDWFIQEFRRPGFTVELGEGVNPLPIEQFQEIYEDSLGIMLANLYL
;
A
#
# COMPACT_ATOMS: atom_id res chain seq x y z
N MET A 1 11.38 14.40 -6.64
CA MET A 1 12.03 15.74 -6.78
C MET A 1 11.23 16.65 -7.72
N LYS A 2 11.43 17.97 -7.68
CA LYS A 2 10.88 18.93 -8.67
C LYS A 2 11.97 19.61 -9.49
N ILE A 3 11.69 19.84 -10.77
CA ILE A 3 12.52 20.61 -11.71
C ILE A 3 11.68 21.72 -12.38
N THR A 4 12.35 22.73 -12.92
CA THR A 4 11.72 23.85 -13.64
C THR A 4 11.97 23.72 -15.13
N VAL A 5 10.91 23.82 -15.94
CA VAL A 5 10.98 23.67 -17.40
C VAL A 5 11.79 24.79 -18.04
N ARG A 6 12.80 24.42 -18.85
CA ARG A 6 13.61 25.35 -19.66
C ARG A 6 13.09 25.39 -21.09
N LEU A 7 13.58 26.37 -21.86
CA LEU A 7 13.23 26.48 -23.27
C LEU A 7 13.70 25.25 -24.06
N GLY A 8 12.76 24.56 -24.73
CA GLY A 8 13.05 23.38 -25.54
C GLY A 8 12.99 22.05 -24.81
N ASP A 9 12.80 22.06 -23.49
CA ASP A 9 12.59 20.83 -22.72
C ASP A 9 11.26 20.15 -23.08
N SER A 10 11.17 18.84 -22.84
CA SER A 10 9.95 18.03 -22.97
C SER A 10 9.91 16.93 -21.92
N LEU A 11 8.75 16.31 -21.65
CA LEU A 11 8.70 15.15 -20.75
C LEU A 11 9.52 13.96 -21.27
N TRP A 12 9.57 13.79 -22.60
CA TRP A 12 10.44 12.79 -23.22
C TRP A 12 11.93 13.08 -22.98
N TYR A 13 12.33 14.35 -23.06
CA TYR A 13 13.70 14.76 -22.72
C TYR A 13 14.05 14.40 -21.28
N TYR A 14 13.17 14.71 -20.32
CA TYR A 14 13.38 14.34 -18.92
C TYR A 14 13.40 12.83 -18.71
N SER A 15 12.57 12.07 -19.43
CA SER A 15 12.60 10.61 -19.41
C SER A 15 13.99 10.06 -19.77
N GLN A 16 14.63 10.61 -20.81
CA GLN A 16 15.99 10.22 -21.20
C GLN A 16 17.05 10.69 -20.20
N LEU A 17 16.96 11.96 -19.76
CA LEU A 17 17.94 12.56 -18.85
C LEU A 17 17.98 11.86 -17.48
N PHE A 18 16.81 11.50 -16.94
CA PHE A 18 16.67 10.82 -15.66
C PHE A 18 16.65 9.30 -15.79
N ASN A 19 16.63 8.73 -16.99
CA ASN A 19 16.41 7.31 -17.23
C ASN A 19 15.18 6.78 -16.46
N ILE A 20 14.03 7.41 -16.70
CA ILE A 20 12.72 7.08 -16.10
C ILE A 20 11.71 6.93 -17.24
N PRO A 21 10.87 5.87 -17.26
CA PRO A 21 9.79 5.76 -18.22
C PRO A 21 8.89 7.00 -18.24
N VAL A 22 8.64 7.57 -19.42
CA VAL A 22 7.88 8.83 -19.57
C VAL A 22 6.50 8.77 -18.90
N ILE A 23 5.82 7.63 -18.95
CA ILE A 23 4.52 7.43 -18.33
C ILE A 23 4.54 7.68 -16.82
N LEU A 24 5.64 7.36 -16.12
CA LEU A 24 5.77 7.62 -14.69
C LEU A 24 5.92 9.12 -14.40
N ILE A 25 6.54 9.87 -15.32
CA ILE A 25 6.63 11.34 -15.23
C ILE A 25 5.25 11.94 -15.50
N GLU A 26 4.52 11.43 -16.49
CA GLU A 26 3.15 11.89 -16.82
C GLU A 26 2.19 11.68 -15.65
N THR A 27 2.13 10.47 -15.10
CA THR A 27 1.25 10.13 -13.96
C THR A 27 1.67 10.80 -12.65
N SER A 28 2.95 11.16 -12.51
CA SER A 28 3.44 11.99 -11.40
C SER A 28 2.95 13.44 -11.44
N ASN A 29 2.45 13.90 -12.60
CA ASN A 29 2.07 15.29 -12.84
C ASN A 29 0.63 15.38 -13.38
N PRO A 30 -0.37 14.93 -12.59
CA PRO A 30 -1.76 14.97 -13.03
C PRO A 30 -2.17 16.42 -13.35
N GLY A 31 -2.74 16.63 -14.55
CA GLY A 31 -3.16 17.94 -15.04
C GLY A 31 -2.11 18.69 -15.87
N VAL A 32 -0.88 18.18 -15.99
CA VAL A 32 0.10 18.72 -16.95
C VAL A 32 -0.18 18.16 -18.35
N ASN A 33 -0.35 19.04 -19.33
CA ASN A 33 -0.41 18.63 -20.73
C ASN A 33 1.01 18.30 -21.23
N ALA A 34 1.31 17.01 -21.39
CA ALA A 34 2.61 16.51 -21.83
C ALA A 34 3.11 17.13 -23.15
N LEU A 35 2.20 17.54 -24.05
CA LEU A 35 2.53 18.15 -25.35
C LEU A 35 2.73 19.67 -25.29
N GLN A 36 2.39 20.30 -24.17
CA GLN A 36 2.35 21.77 -24.03
C GLN A 36 2.92 22.24 -22.70
N ILE A 37 4.03 21.65 -22.25
CA ILE A 37 4.72 22.14 -21.05
C ILE A 37 5.28 23.55 -21.29
N GLN A 38 5.16 24.42 -20.29
CA GLN A 38 5.53 25.83 -20.40
C GLN A 38 6.85 26.11 -19.69
N VAL A 39 7.67 26.99 -20.26
CA VAL A 39 8.90 27.46 -19.58
C VAL A 39 8.54 28.05 -18.22
N GLY A 40 9.27 27.65 -17.18
CA GLY A 40 9.01 28.04 -15.79
C GLY A 40 8.02 27.14 -15.05
N GLN A 41 7.35 26.20 -15.72
CA GLN A 41 6.48 25.22 -15.08
C GLN A 41 7.28 24.24 -14.22
N GLU A 42 6.76 23.87 -13.04
CA GLU A 42 7.36 22.80 -12.23
C GLU A 42 6.90 21.42 -12.71
N ILE A 43 7.84 20.50 -12.87
CA ILE A 43 7.59 19.09 -13.16
C ILE A 43 8.17 18.23 -12.03
N LYS A 44 7.36 17.32 -11.51
CA LYS A 44 7.77 16.31 -10.53
C LYS A 44 8.46 15.15 -11.26
N ILE A 45 9.66 14.79 -10.82
CA ILE A 45 10.42 13.63 -11.29
C ILE A 45 10.40 12.57 -10.18
N PRO A 46 9.85 11.37 -10.44
CA PRO A 46 9.79 10.29 -9.46
C PRO A 46 11.13 9.57 -9.32
N GLY A 47 11.36 8.92 -8.17
CA GLY A 47 12.56 8.10 -7.90
C GLY A 47 13.83 8.90 -7.62
N TYR A 48 13.72 10.22 -7.46
CA TYR A 48 14.85 11.11 -7.19
C TYR A 48 14.57 12.05 -6.03
N LEU A 49 15.58 12.24 -5.20
CA LEU A 49 15.67 13.24 -4.15
C LEU A 49 16.63 14.36 -4.56
N ARG A 50 16.47 15.52 -3.91
CA ARG A 50 17.37 16.66 -4.04
C ARG A 50 18.35 16.63 -2.87
N GLU A 51 19.63 16.51 -3.15
CA GLU A 51 20.69 16.52 -2.16
C GLU A 51 21.44 17.86 -2.20
N ASN A 52 21.69 18.44 -1.03
CA ASN A 52 22.50 19.65 -0.93
C ASN A 52 23.97 19.26 -0.99
N TYR A 53 24.72 19.93 -1.85
CA TYR A 53 26.17 19.77 -1.96
C TYR A 53 26.84 21.14 -1.81
N THR A 54 27.91 21.19 -1.02
CA THR A 54 28.68 22.42 -0.79
C THR A 54 29.93 22.36 -1.66
N ILE A 55 30.09 23.33 -2.55
CA ILE A 55 31.22 23.44 -3.48
C ILE A 55 32.55 23.47 -2.72
N GLU A 56 33.43 22.53 -3.06
CA GLU A 56 34.81 22.41 -2.59
C GLU A 56 35.81 23.03 -3.60
N PRO A 57 37.07 23.29 -3.17
CA PRO A 57 38.09 23.82 -4.08
C PRO A 57 38.33 22.91 -5.30
N ASN A 58 38.29 23.51 -6.50
CA ASN A 58 38.43 22.89 -7.83
C ASN A 58 37.19 22.16 -8.35
N ASP A 59 36.06 22.22 -7.66
CA ASP A 59 34.81 21.72 -8.20
C ASP A 59 34.37 22.50 -9.42
N THR A 60 33.84 21.76 -10.38
CA THR A 60 33.08 22.25 -11.51
C THR A 60 31.87 21.35 -11.67
N PHE A 61 30.82 21.81 -12.35
CA PHE A 61 29.71 20.91 -12.67
C PHE A 61 30.18 19.69 -13.48
N TRP A 62 31.24 19.82 -14.28
CA TRP A 62 31.82 18.71 -15.03
C TRP A 62 32.47 17.65 -14.12
N THR A 63 33.30 18.07 -13.14
CA THR A 63 33.95 17.13 -12.22
C THR A 63 32.91 16.43 -11.35
N LEU A 64 31.95 17.19 -10.82
CA LEU A 64 30.84 16.65 -10.02
C LEU A 64 29.97 15.68 -10.82
N ALA A 65 29.72 15.96 -12.10
CA ALA A 65 28.99 15.06 -13.00
C ALA A 65 29.69 13.71 -13.16
N ILE A 66 31.01 13.73 -13.39
CA ILE A 66 31.81 12.50 -13.55
C ILE A 66 31.86 11.71 -12.24
N GLU A 67 32.16 12.36 -11.12
CA GLU A 67 32.33 11.70 -9.82
C GLU A 67 31.05 11.04 -9.32
N ASN A 68 29.90 11.67 -9.57
CA ASN A 68 28.60 11.15 -9.18
C ASN A 68 27.93 10.28 -10.26
N ASN A 69 28.59 10.10 -11.42
CA ASN A 69 28.05 9.38 -12.58
C ASN A 69 26.65 9.90 -13.00
N ILE A 70 26.51 11.22 -13.07
CA ILE A 70 25.26 11.91 -13.47
C ILE A 70 25.51 12.78 -14.71
N PRO A 71 24.52 12.92 -15.62
CA PRO A 71 24.67 13.80 -16.77
C PRO A 71 24.90 15.26 -16.33
N LEU A 72 25.83 15.96 -16.98
CA LEU A 72 26.13 17.38 -16.71
C LEU A 72 24.85 18.24 -16.75
N ASP A 73 24.03 18.05 -17.79
CA ASP A 73 22.81 18.84 -17.96
C ASP A 73 21.81 18.64 -16.81
N LEU A 74 21.87 17.52 -16.10
CA LEU A 74 21.01 17.29 -14.93
C LEU A 74 21.40 18.24 -13.78
N ILE A 75 22.71 18.42 -13.55
CA ILE A 75 23.21 19.39 -12.56
C ILE A 75 22.81 20.80 -12.97
N GLU A 76 22.98 21.16 -14.25
CA GLU A 76 22.57 22.48 -14.77
C GLU A 76 21.06 22.72 -14.64
N LEU A 77 20.24 21.72 -14.96
CA LEU A 77 18.78 21.76 -14.82
C LEU A 77 18.34 22.02 -13.38
N MET A 78 19.00 21.37 -12.41
CA MET A 78 18.69 21.53 -10.99
C MET A 78 19.17 22.87 -10.41
N ASN A 79 20.17 23.48 -11.04
CA ASN A 79 20.84 24.69 -10.57
C ASN A 79 20.72 25.83 -11.59
N SER A 80 19.58 25.95 -12.27
CA SER A 80 19.34 26.89 -13.39
C SER A 80 19.59 28.37 -13.09
N THR A 81 19.68 28.76 -11.82
CA THR A 81 19.98 30.14 -11.38
C THR A 81 21.47 30.39 -11.09
N ILE A 82 22.32 29.36 -11.18
CA ILE A 82 23.75 29.42 -10.88
C ILE A 82 24.54 29.42 -12.20
N ASP A 83 25.49 30.33 -12.34
CA ASP A 83 26.44 30.33 -13.47
C ASP A 83 27.53 29.29 -13.23
N PRO A 84 27.62 28.21 -14.04
CA PRO A 84 28.63 27.16 -13.85
C PRO A 84 30.07 27.65 -13.98
N SER A 85 30.30 28.80 -14.61
CA SER A 85 31.64 29.39 -14.79
C SER A 85 32.10 30.23 -13.60
N GLN A 86 31.21 30.50 -12.64
CA GLN A 86 31.45 31.38 -11.49
C GLN A 86 31.09 30.70 -10.15
N LEU A 87 31.38 29.40 -10.02
CA LEU A 87 31.14 28.67 -8.77
C LEU A 87 32.05 29.19 -7.65
N GLU A 88 31.46 29.47 -6.50
CA GLU A 88 32.18 29.94 -5.31
C GLU A 88 32.37 28.79 -4.31
N VAL A 89 33.58 28.65 -3.77
CA VAL A 89 33.84 27.68 -2.69
C VAL A 89 32.95 27.99 -1.48
N GLY A 90 32.23 27.00 -0.98
CA GLY A 90 31.23 27.14 0.08
C GLY A 90 29.80 27.43 -0.42
N GLN A 91 29.61 27.66 -1.72
CA GLN A 91 28.28 27.78 -2.32
C GLN A 91 27.53 26.44 -2.24
N THR A 92 26.24 26.47 -1.88
CA THR A 92 25.40 25.27 -1.93
C THR A 92 24.74 25.14 -3.30
N ILE A 93 24.90 23.96 -3.92
CA ILE A 93 24.19 23.53 -5.12
C ILE A 93 23.33 22.31 -4.80
N TYR A 94 22.52 21.89 -5.76
CA TYR A 94 21.68 20.71 -5.67
C TYR A 94 22.16 19.60 -6.61
N LEU A 95 22.36 18.41 -6.08
CA LEU A 95 22.64 17.20 -6.85
C LEU A 95 21.42 16.26 -6.82
N PRO A 96 21.12 15.56 -7.94
CA PRO A 96 20.10 14.53 -7.96
C PRO A 96 20.60 13.28 -7.24
N LYS A 97 19.82 12.78 -6.27
CA LYS A 97 20.07 11.47 -5.67
C LYS A 97 18.99 10.50 -6.10
N ARG A 98 19.36 9.48 -6.88
CA ARG A 98 18.44 8.39 -7.24
C ARG A 98 18.15 7.54 -6.01
N VAL A 99 16.89 7.18 -5.80
CA VAL A 99 16.48 6.28 -4.71
C VAL A 99 16.54 4.85 -5.22
N THR A 100 17.41 4.05 -4.60
CA THR A 100 17.68 2.64 -4.98
C THR A 100 17.46 1.67 -3.83
N GLU A 101 17.17 2.17 -2.64
CA GLU A 101 16.98 1.37 -1.42
C GLU A 101 15.55 1.50 -0.91
N PHE A 102 15.15 0.55 -0.07
CA PHE A 102 13.85 0.60 0.61
C PHE A 102 13.77 1.81 1.53
N VAL A 103 12.62 2.47 1.46
CA VAL A 103 12.17 3.56 2.33
C VAL A 103 11.39 2.98 3.50
N VAL A 104 10.49 2.04 3.22
CA VAL A 104 9.77 1.26 4.22
C VAL A 104 10.70 0.14 4.67
N ASP A 105 11.67 0.40 5.54
CA ASP A 105 12.70 -0.56 5.94
C ASP A 105 12.48 -1.14 7.35
N ASP A 106 12.16 -0.30 8.33
CA ASP A 106 11.85 -0.67 9.70
C ASP A 106 10.35 -0.90 9.88
N ILE A 107 10.03 -2.18 10.07
CA ILE A 107 8.67 -2.71 10.20
C ILE A 107 8.31 -3.01 11.66
N THR A 108 9.17 -2.64 12.61
CA THR A 108 8.90 -2.84 14.04
C THR A 108 7.89 -1.81 14.55
N ASN A 109 6.98 -2.25 15.43
CA ASN A 109 5.93 -1.41 16.00
C ASN A 109 5.18 -0.57 14.93
N TYR A 110 4.70 -1.23 13.87
CA TYR A 110 4.12 -0.58 12.70
C TYR A 110 2.71 -0.01 12.98
N THR A 111 2.64 1.11 13.70
CA THR A 111 1.39 1.80 14.02
C THR A 111 0.82 2.55 12.81
N TYR A 112 -0.41 3.04 12.95
CA TYR A 112 -1.02 3.94 11.97
C TYR A 112 -0.13 5.16 11.65
N GLU A 113 0.46 5.78 12.66
CA GLU A 113 1.31 6.97 12.51
C GLU A 113 2.60 6.63 11.74
N ARG A 114 3.16 5.44 11.98
CA ARG A 114 4.30 4.94 11.20
C ARG A 114 3.92 4.75 9.74
N MET A 115 2.81 4.05 9.48
CA MET A 115 2.28 3.86 8.12
C MET A 115 2.06 5.21 7.42
N VAL A 116 1.45 6.20 8.09
CA VAL A 116 1.23 7.53 7.50
C VAL A 116 2.54 8.24 7.18
N THR A 117 3.55 8.13 8.05
CA THR A 117 4.89 8.68 7.80
C THR A 117 5.51 8.05 6.55
N ASP A 118 5.51 6.73 6.48
CA ASP A 118 6.03 5.96 5.35
C ASP A 118 5.29 6.30 4.04
N ILE A 119 3.95 6.40 4.08
CA ILE A 119 3.15 6.84 2.93
C ILE A 119 3.59 8.22 2.46
N ASN A 120 3.74 9.20 3.37
CA ASN A 120 4.12 10.56 2.99
C ASN A 120 5.52 10.60 2.38
N GLU A 121 6.45 9.79 2.89
CA GLU A 121 7.79 9.66 2.32
C GLU A 121 7.75 9.05 0.91
N LEU A 122 7.02 7.94 0.74
CA LEU A 122 6.81 7.32 -0.57
C LEU A 122 6.18 8.28 -1.57
N LEU A 123 5.16 9.06 -1.21
CA LEU A 123 4.53 10.04 -2.10
C LEU A 123 5.49 11.17 -2.50
N SER A 124 6.42 11.53 -1.60
CA SER A 124 7.43 12.57 -1.89
C SER A 124 8.46 12.11 -2.93
N ILE A 125 8.77 10.81 -2.94
CA ILE A 125 9.73 10.18 -3.84
C ILE A 125 9.04 9.72 -5.14
N TYR A 126 7.85 9.15 -5.04
CA TYR A 126 7.08 8.51 -6.11
C TYR A 126 5.70 9.17 -6.29
N PRO A 127 5.66 10.41 -6.82
CA PRO A 127 4.42 11.17 -6.97
C PRO A 127 3.38 10.57 -7.94
N PHE A 128 3.71 9.49 -8.66
CA PHE A 128 2.75 8.71 -9.43
C PHE A 128 1.87 7.79 -8.56
N ILE A 129 2.23 7.60 -7.29
CA ILE A 129 1.37 6.95 -6.31
C ILE A 129 0.33 7.99 -5.87
N MET A 130 -0.94 7.65 -6.01
CA MET A 130 -2.03 8.53 -5.59
C MET A 130 -2.56 8.06 -4.23
N LYS A 131 -2.90 9.01 -3.35
CA LYS A 131 -3.49 8.75 -2.04
C LYS A 131 -4.89 9.32 -1.97
N ARG A 132 -5.81 8.57 -1.35
CA ARG A 132 -7.16 9.03 -1.02
C ARG A 132 -7.57 8.51 0.36
N SER A 133 -8.35 9.30 1.11
CA SER A 133 -9.11 8.81 2.26
C SER A 133 -10.46 8.27 1.78
N ILE A 134 -10.79 7.03 2.13
CA ILE A 134 -12.05 6.36 1.76
C ILE A 134 -13.11 6.45 2.86
N GLY A 135 -12.73 6.99 4.01
CA GLY A 135 -13.54 7.06 5.22
C GLY A 135 -12.65 7.27 6.43
N SER A 136 -13.24 7.18 7.61
CA SER A 136 -12.50 7.30 8.86
C SER A 136 -12.89 6.18 9.81
N SER A 137 -11.96 5.77 10.66
CA SER A 137 -12.22 4.84 11.76
C SER A 137 -13.12 5.48 12.83
N VAL A 138 -13.54 4.68 13.82
CA VAL A 138 -14.33 5.16 14.97
C VAL A 138 -13.66 6.32 15.72
N MET A 139 -12.33 6.30 15.85
CA MET A 139 -11.56 7.39 16.48
C MET A 139 -11.18 8.51 15.51
N GLY A 140 -11.64 8.47 14.26
CA GLY A 140 -11.44 9.53 13.27
C GLY A 140 -10.11 9.46 12.51
N LYS A 141 -9.39 8.33 12.53
CA LYS A 141 -8.19 8.14 11.70
C LYS A 141 -8.61 7.87 10.25
N ASP A 142 -7.90 8.43 9.28
CA ASP A 142 -8.20 8.21 7.86
C ASP A 142 -7.95 6.75 7.47
N ILE A 143 -8.90 6.13 6.79
CA ILE A 143 -8.68 4.85 6.12
C ILE A 143 -8.13 5.17 4.73
N THR A 144 -6.86 4.87 4.52
CA THR A 144 -6.11 5.35 3.36
C THR A 144 -6.06 4.31 2.25
N GLU A 145 -6.53 4.69 1.06
CA GLU A 145 -6.29 3.99 -0.20
C GLU A 145 -5.05 4.59 -0.90
N LEU A 146 -4.18 3.70 -1.39
CA LEU A 146 -3.08 4.01 -2.30
C LEU A 146 -3.37 3.42 -3.68
N GLN A 147 -3.11 4.19 -4.74
CA GLN A 147 -3.35 3.77 -6.12
C GLN A 147 -2.08 3.89 -6.95
N ILE A 148 -1.75 2.84 -7.70
CA ILE A 148 -0.50 2.74 -8.47
C ILE A 148 -0.77 2.05 -9.81
N GLY A 149 -0.59 2.78 -10.90
CA GLY A 149 -0.82 2.25 -12.25
C GLY A 149 -1.51 3.26 -13.14
N ALA A 150 -1.55 2.94 -14.43
CA ALA A 150 -2.19 3.74 -15.47
C ALA A 150 -3.13 2.91 -16.36
N GLY A 151 -3.30 1.63 -16.04
CA GLY A 151 -4.10 0.72 -16.85
C GLY A 151 -5.58 0.68 -16.49
N PRO A 152 -6.43 0.15 -17.39
CA PRO A 152 -7.87 0.10 -17.20
C PRO A 152 -8.34 -1.05 -16.29
N THR A 153 -7.48 -2.05 -16.02
CA THR A 153 -7.83 -3.17 -15.15
C THR A 153 -7.58 -2.78 -13.70
N GLU A 154 -8.63 -2.67 -12.90
CA GLU A 154 -8.49 -2.31 -11.48
C GLU A 154 -8.43 -3.56 -10.61
N VAL A 155 -7.42 -3.69 -9.76
CA VAL A 155 -7.29 -4.82 -8.83
C VAL A 155 -7.04 -4.31 -7.43
N HIS A 156 -7.56 -5.01 -6.42
CA HIS A 156 -7.54 -4.52 -5.04
C HIS A 156 -6.81 -5.48 -4.09
N LEU A 157 -6.16 -4.89 -3.09
CA LEU A 157 -5.56 -5.55 -1.94
C LEU A 157 -5.85 -4.76 -0.67
N ASN A 158 -6.14 -5.43 0.44
CA ASN A 158 -6.24 -4.79 1.74
C ASN A 158 -5.67 -5.67 2.85
N GLY A 159 -5.43 -5.06 4.02
CA GLY A 159 -4.89 -5.74 5.19
C GLY A 159 -5.41 -5.14 6.50
N SER A 160 -5.09 -5.83 7.60
CA SER A 160 -5.43 -5.44 8.98
C SER A 160 -6.92 -5.13 9.17
N PHE A 161 -7.79 -5.98 8.63
CA PHE A 161 -9.19 -6.05 9.08
C PHE A 161 -9.23 -6.43 10.56
N HIS A 162 -8.48 -7.47 10.94
CA HIS A 162 -8.25 -7.82 12.34
C HIS A 162 -7.02 -7.10 12.89
N ALA A 163 -7.16 -6.51 14.07
CA ALA A 163 -6.14 -5.68 14.70
C ALA A 163 -4.84 -6.44 15.02
N ASN A 164 -4.94 -7.68 15.49
CA ASN A 164 -3.77 -8.51 15.81
C ASN A 164 -3.10 -9.18 14.59
N GLU A 165 -3.62 -8.93 13.39
CA GLU A 165 -3.08 -9.39 12.10
C GLU A 165 -2.34 -8.22 11.40
N TRP A 166 -1.86 -7.25 12.20
CA TRP A 166 -1.29 -5.98 11.76
C TRP A 166 -0.06 -6.12 10.86
N ILE A 167 0.65 -7.24 10.91
CA ILE A 167 1.82 -7.53 10.06
C ILE A 167 1.48 -7.51 8.56
N THR A 168 0.21 -7.71 8.20
CA THR A 168 -0.28 -7.54 6.83
C THR A 168 -0.09 -6.12 6.30
N THR A 169 -0.16 -5.09 7.14
CA THR A 169 0.08 -3.69 6.74
C THR A 169 1.51 -3.48 6.21
N PRO A 170 2.59 -3.73 6.97
CA PRO A 170 3.94 -3.52 6.49
C PRO A 170 4.31 -4.42 5.30
N ILE A 171 3.67 -5.58 5.13
CA ILE A 171 3.83 -6.43 3.93
C ILE A 171 3.34 -5.70 2.68
N ILE A 172 2.12 -5.13 2.73
CA ILE A 172 1.54 -4.35 1.64
C ILE A 172 2.39 -3.11 1.36
N MET A 173 2.83 -2.41 2.41
CA MET A 173 3.67 -1.21 2.29
C MET A 173 5.06 -1.52 1.71
N ARG A 174 5.67 -2.64 2.08
CA ARG A 174 6.93 -3.13 1.50
C ARG A 174 6.78 -3.40 0.01
N PHE A 175 5.69 -4.07 -0.39
CA PHE A 175 5.41 -4.34 -1.79
C PHE A 175 5.23 -3.07 -2.61
N ILE A 176 4.46 -2.11 -2.11
CA ILE A 176 4.29 -0.80 -2.76
C ILE A 176 5.64 -0.12 -2.98
N ASN A 177 6.51 -0.16 -1.97
CA ASN A 177 7.85 0.40 -2.09
C ASN A 177 8.71 -0.36 -3.09
N GLU A 178 8.72 -1.70 -3.07
CA GLU A 178 9.49 -2.52 -4.03
C GLU A 178 9.01 -2.29 -5.46
N TYR A 179 7.70 -2.25 -5.67
CA TYR A 179 7.09 -1.99 -6.96
C TYR A 179 7.48 -0.60 -7.49
N ALA A 180 7.44 0.43 -6.65
CA ALA A 180 7.88 1.77 -7.03
C ALA A 180 9.38 1.83 -7.37
N LEU A 181 10.23 1.16 -6.57
CA LEU A 181 11.67 1.04 -6.83
C LEU A 181 11.95 0.34 -8.15
N SER A 182 11.26 -0.77 -8.41
CA SER A 182 11.36 -1.53 -9.65
C SER A 182 11.02 -0.66 -10.86
N LEU A 183 9.92 0.09 -10.80
CA LEU A 183 9.47 0.98 -11.88
C LEU A 183 10.45 2.12 -12.17
N THR A 184 11.02 2.76 -11.13
CA THR A 184 11.94 3.87 -11.31
C THR A 184 13.37 3.43 -11.63
N ASN A 185 13.75 2.22 -11.25
CA ASN A 185 15.10 1.69 -11.49
C ASN A 185 15.19 0.74 -12.68
N GLY A 186 14.06 0.35 -13.28
CA GLY A 186 14.02 -0.57 -14.41
C GLY A 186 14.51 -1.98 -14.04
N LEU A 187 14.41 -2.35 -12.77
CA LEU A 187 14.83 -3.64 -12.24
C LEU A 187 13.61 -4.56 -12.09
N PRO A 188 13.65 -5.82 -12.54
CA PRO A 188 12.54 -6.74 -12.36
C PRO A 188 12.36 -7.15 -10.90
N ILE A 189 11.16 -7.62 -10.55
CA ILE A 189 10.87 -8.30 -9.28
C ILE A 189 10.57 -9.76 -9.60
N ASN A 190 11.29 -10.72 -8.99
CA ASN A 190 11.20 -12.14 -9.33
C ASN A 190 11.26 -12.41 -10.85
N ASP A 191 12.23 -11.77 -11.53
CA ASP A 191 12.43 -11.81 -12.99
C ASP A 191 11.27 -11.25 -13.84
N LEU A 192 10.25 -10.66 -13.22
CA LEU A 192 9.11 -10.04 -13.91
C LEU A 192 9.33 -8.54 -14.11
N ALA A 193 9.17 -8.08 -15.36
CA ALA A 193 9.15 -6.67 -15.67
C ALA A 193 7.85 -6.01 -15.17
N THR A 194 7.97 -4.92 -14.42
CA THR A 194 6.84 -4.26 -13.75
C THR A 194 6.18 -3.16 -14.58
N LEU A 195 6.91 -2.54 -15.52
CA LEU A 195 6.34 -1.47 -16.36
C LEU A 195 5.13 -1.92 -17.20
N PRO A 196 5.10 -3.12 -17.82
CA PRO A 196 3.90 -3.61 -18.49
C PRO A 196 2.71 -3.78 -17.54
N MET A 197 2.94 -4.21 -16.29
CA MET A 197 1.90 -4.32 -15.28
C MET A 197 1.33 -2.95 -14.92
N TYR A 198 2.20 -1.95 -14.75
CA TYR A 198 1.80 -0.56 -14.49
C TYR A 198 0.93 0.02 -15.61
N GLN A 199 1.23 -0.33 -16.86
CA GLN A 199 0.45 0.13 -18.03
C GLN A 199 -0.89 -0.61 -18.19
N ALA A 200 -0.97 -1.86 -17.75
CA ALA A 200 -2.16 -2.71 -17.92
C ALA A 200 -3.13 -2.63 -16.73
N THR A 201 -2.62 -2.34 -15.53
CA THR A 201 -3.35 -2.46 -14.27
C THR A 201 -3.23 -1.20 -13.42
N LEU A 202 -4.34 -0.82 -12.78
CA LEU A 202 -4.40 0.12 -11.67
C LEU A 202 -4.54 -0.66 -10.38
N PHE A 203 -3.47 -0.70 -9.59
CA PHE A 203 -3.44 -1.36 -8.29
C PHE A 203 -4.01 -0.43 -7.23
N SER A 204 -5.06 -0.86 -6.55
CA SER A 204 -5.64 -0.21 -5.37
C SER A 204 -5.25 -0.99 -4.12
N ALA A 205 -4.74 -0.31 -3.09
CA ALA A 205 -4.36 -0.91 -1.83
C ALA A 205 -4.92 -0.12 -0.63
N VAL A 206 -5.56 -0.79 0.33
CA VAL A 206 -5.88 -0.24 1.65
C VAL A 206 -5.06 -1.01 2.70
N PRO A 207 -3.85 -0.55 3.05
CA PRO A 207 -2.93 -1.36 3.85
C PRO A 207 -3.46 -1.67 5.26
N MET A 208 -4.20 -0.73 5.86
CA MET A 208 -4.70 -0.81 7.23
C MET A 208 -6.17 -0.40 7.30
N VAL A 209 -7.07 -1.38 7.39
CA VAL A 209 -8.51 -1.14 7.52
C VAL A 209 -8.91 -0.76 8.96
N ASN A 210 -8.25 -1.34 9.97
CA ASN A 210 -8.55 -1.12 11.39
C ASN A 210 -7.44 -0.35 12.13
N PRO A 211 -7.22 0.94 11.84
CA PRO A 211 -6.10 1.69 12.42
C PRO A 211 -6.23 1.91 13.94
N ASP A 212 -7.45 1.88 14.47
CA ASP A 212 -7.68 2.02 15.91
C ASP A 212 -7.32 0.75 16.67
N GLY A 213 -7.79 -0.40 16.20
CA GLY A 213 -7.46 -1.69 16.78
C GLY A 213 -5.97 -2.02 16.65
N VAL A 214 -5.34 -1.74 15.51
CA VAL A 214 -3.89 -1.96 15.32
C VAL A 214 -3.08 -1.17 16.35
N ASN A 215 -3.37 0.12 16.53
CA ASN A 215 -2.69 0.92 17.54
C ASN A 215 -2.96 0.39 18.96
N LEU A 216 -4.18 -0.06 19.26
CA LEU A 216 -4.50 -0.69 20.55
C LEU A 216 -3.66 -1.95 20.82
N VAL A 217 -3.48 -2.82 19.81
CA VAL A 217 -2.65 -4.03 19.95
C VAL A 217 -1.19 -3.69 20.19
N ILE A 218 -0.64 -2.69 19.48
CA ILE A 218 0.80 -2.35 19.55
C ILE A 218 1.14 -1.52 20.79
N GLN A 219 0.29 -0.56 21.16
CA GLN A 219 0.58 0.46 22.18
C GLN A 219 -0.29 0.34 23.45
N GLY A 220 -1.21 -0.62 23.47
CA GLY A 220 -2.14 -0.85 24.58
C GLY A 220 -3.20 0.25 24.74
N ALA A 221 -3.87 0.23 25.90
CA ALA A 221 -5.03 1.08 26.18
C ALA A 221 -4.77 2.59 26.09
N SER A 222 -3.50 3.02 26.16
CA SER A 222 -3.12 4.42 26.01
C SER A 222 -3.42 4.97 24.60
N ALA A 223 -3.34 4.13 23.58
CA ALA A 223 -3.62 4.51 22.20
C ALA A 223 -5.12 4.64 21.87
N ALA A 224 -5.99 4.16 22.78
CA ALA A 224 -7.44 4.25 22.64
C ALA A 224 -8.02 5.62 23.06
N GLY A 225 -7.22 6.53 23.62
CA GLY A 225 -7.67 7.87 24.03
C GLY A 225 -8.91 7.80 24.94
N ASP A 226 -10.00 8.47 24.54
CA ASP A 226 -11.27 8.50 25.29
C ASP A 226 -11.93 7.11 25.41
N TYR A 227 -11.56 6.14 24.56
CA TYR A 227 -12.06 4.77 24.59
C TYR A 227 -11.27 3.86 25.56
N SER A 228 -10.23 4.36 26.24
CA SER A 228 -9.35 3.55 27.10
C SER A 228 -10.10 2.72 28.15
N ASN A 229 -11.06 3.34 28.85
CA ASN A 229 -11.90 2.63 29.83
C ASN A 229 -12.80 1.57 29.18
N SER A 230 -13.31 1.85 27.98
CA SER A 230 -14.20 0.94 27.25
C SER A 230 -13.44 -0.30 26.76
N VAL A 231 -12.26 -0.12 26.15
CA VAL A 231 -11.45 -1.25 25.66
C VAL A 231 -10.95 -2.12 26.80
N LEU A 232 -10.57 -1.53 27.95
CA LEU A 232 -10.24 -2.29 29.16
C LEU A 232 -11.47 -3.06 29.67
N ALA A 233 -12.65 -2.45 29.71
CA ALA A 233 -13.87 -3.13 30.13
C ALA A 233 -14.21 -4.32 29.22
N ILE A 234 -14.13 -4.12 27.90
CA ILE A 234 -14.33 -5.16 26.88
C ILE A 234 -13.29 -6.28 27.05
N ASN A 235 -12.03 -5.92 27.34
CA ASN A 235 -10.93 -6.85 27.58
C ASN A 235 -10.86 -7.37 29.03
N GLN A 236 -11.95 -7.29 29.81
CA GLN A 236 -12.02 -7.83 31.18
C GLN A 236 -10.94 -7.27 32.13
N GLN A 237 -10.60 -5.99 31.97
CA GLN A 237 -9.54 -5.26 32.67
C GLN A 237 -8.12 -5.80 32.41
N SER A 238 -7.94 -6.65 31.40
CA SER A 238 -6.62 -7.06 30.92
C SER A 238 -5.96 -5.92 30.15
N GLU A 239 -4.72 -5.60 30.50
CA GLU A 239 -3.88 -4.66 29.75
C GLU A 239 -3.16 -5.35 28.57
N ASP A 240 -3.24 -6.68 28.47
CA ASP A 240 -2.74 -7.43 27.31
C ASP A 240 -3.79 -7.45 26.20
N PHE A 241 -3.52 -6.68 25.14
CA PHE A 241 -4.36 -6.57 23.94
C PHE A 241 -3.86 -7.42 22.77
N SER A 242 -2.85 -8.27 22.94
CA SER A 242 -2.32 -9.10 21.85
C SER A 242 -3.37 -9.99 21.17
N GLY A 243 -4.39 -10.42 21.93
CA GLY A 243 -5.54 -11.17 21.43
C GLY A 243 -6.64 -10.35 20.76
N TRP A 244 -6.54 -9.03 20.69
CA TRP A 244 -7.60 -8.17 20.17
C TRP A 244 -7.68 -8.25 18.64
N LYS A 245 -8.78 -8.77 18.10
CA LYS A 245 -9.08 -8.82 16.66
C LYS A 245 -9.98 -7.66 16.21
N ALA A 246 -10.93 -7.28 17.07
CA ALA A 246 -11.99 -6.32 16.76
C ALA A 246 -11.49 -4.89 16.43
N ASN A 247 -12.38 -4.01 15.98
CA ASN A 247 -12.15 -2.57 16.01
C ASN A 247 -12.21 -2.01 17.45
N ILE A 248 -12.12 -0.70 17.61
CA ILE A 248 -12.09 -0.08 18.95
C ILE A 248 -13.39 -0.26 19.74
N ASN A 249 -14.52 -0.47 19.06
CA ASN A 249 -15.82 -0.73 19.67
C ASN A 249 -15.99 -2.20 20.09
N GLY A 250 -15.01 -3.06 19.84
CA GLY A 250 -15.12 -4.50 20.11
C GLY A 250 -16.01 -5.23 19.10
N VAL A 251 -16.13 -4.71 17.87
CA VAL A 251 -16.80 -5.37 16.74
C VAL A 251 -15.77 -5.95 15.77
N ASP A 252 -15.98 -7.18 15.35
CA ASP A 252 -15.17 -7.85 14.34
C ASP A 252 -15.55 -7.36 12.93
N LEU A 253 -14.66 -6.59 12.32
CA LEU A 253 -14.88 -5.99 11.01
C LEU A 253 -15.05 -7.01 9.89
N ASN A 254 -14.45 -8.20 10.00
CA ASN A 254 -14.62 -9.25 8.98
C ASN A 254 -15.85 -10.13 9.25
N ASN A 255 -16.76 -9.68 10.10
CA ASN A 255 -18.11 -10.23 10.28
C ASN A 255 -19.20 -9.15 10.08
N GLN A 256 -18.86 -8.04 9.43
CA GLN A 256 -19.77 -6.90 9.26
C GLN A 256 -20.45 -6.88 7.88
N PHE A 257 -20.15 -7.82 6.97
CA PHE A 257 -20.68 -7.74 5.61
C PHE A 257 -21.95 -8.59 5.43
N PRO A 258 -22.93 -8.14 4.62
CA PRO A 258 -24.23 -8.81 4.47
C PRO A 258 -24.15 -10.03 3.54
N ALA A 259 -23.37 -11.02 3.94
CA ALA A 259 -23.21 -12.31 3.25
C ALA A 259 -23.47 -13.43 4.26
N LEU A 260 -24.73 -13.84 4.40
CA LEU A 260 -25.21 -14.75 5.44
C LEU A 260 -24.88 -14.26 6.87
N TRP A 261 -24.92 -12.94 7.09
CA TRP A 261 -24.60 -12.31 8.37
C TRP A 261 -25.48 -12.83 9.51
N GLU A 262 -26.77 -13.04 9.26
CA GLU A 262 -27.73 -13.55 10.24
C GLU A 262 -27.33 -14.92 10.79
N ILE A 263 -26.74 -15.78 9.94
CA ILE A 263 -26.24 -17.10 10.34
C ILE A 263 -25.07 -16.96 11.31
N GLU A 264 -24.15 -16.03 11.05
CA GLU A 264 -23.04 -15.74 11.96
C GLU A 264 -23.52 -15.09 13.26
N ALA A 265 -24.44 -14.13 13.16
CA ALA A 265 -25.01 -13.44 14.32
C ALA A 265 -25.69 -14.40 15.31
N ASP A 266 -26.36 -15.44 14.82
CA ASP A 266 -27.04 -16.44 15.68
C ASP A 266 -26.07 -17.35 16.45
N ARG A 267 -24.83 -17.54 15.96
CA ARG A 267 -23.84 -18.45 16.56
C ARG A 267 -22.65 -17.73 17.23
N LYS A 268 -22.48 -16.44 16.97
CA LYS A 268 -21.42 -15.61 17.56
C LYS A 268 -21.93 -14.83 18.78
N PRO A 269 -21.04 -14.21 19.57
CA PRO A 269 -21.47 -13.47 20.75
C PRO A 269 -22.33 -12.26 20.39
N THR A 270 -23.10 -11.78 21.37
CA THR A 270 -24.15 -10.78 21.15
C THR A 270 -23.82 -9.39 21.70
N THR A 271 -22.60 -9.21 22.21
CA THR A 271 -22.12 -7.96 22.81
C THR A 271 -20.66 -7.72 22.44
N PRO A 272 -20.18 -6.46 22.44
CA PRO A 272 -18.77 -6.13 22.23
C PRO A 272 -17.79 -6.99 23.02
N GLN A 273 -16.76 -7.49 22.33
CA GLN A 273 -15.70 -8.35 22.89
C GLN A 273 -14.43 -8.24 22.03
N PRO A 274 -13.26 -8.68 22.52
CA PRO A 274 -12.01 -8.53 21.78
C PRO A 274 -11.97 -9.20 20.40
N ARG A 275 -12.89 -10.11 20.09
CA ARG A 275 -12.93 -10.90 18.85
C ARG A 275 -14.34 -11.41 18.57
N ASP A 276 -14.65 -11.76 17.33
CA ASP A 276 -15.86 -12.51 16.92
C ASP A 276 -17.24 -11.86 17.13
N PHE A 277 -17.38 -10.69 17.78
CA PHE A 277 -18.70 -10.02 17.85
C PHE A 277 -19.06 -9.42 16.48
N PRO A 278 -20.13 -9.85 15.80
CA PRO A 278 -20.41 -9.45 14.43
C PRO A 278 -21.11 -8.09 14.31
N GLY A 279 -21.32 -7.37 15.42
CA GLY A 279 -22.12 -6.16 15.47
C GLY A 279 -23.61 -6.43 15.72
N THR A 280 -24.42 -5.38 15.75
CA THR A 280 -25.88 -5.49 15.96
C THR A 280 -26.67 -5.63 14.65
N ALA A 281 -26.03 -5.31 13.53
CA ALA A 281 -26.48 -5.46 12.16
C ALA A 281 -25.25 -5.45 11.24
N PRO A 282 -25.35 -5.87 9.97
CA PRO A 282 -24.26 -5.68 9.02
C PRO A 282 -24.03 -4.18 8.74
N LEU A 283 -22.79 -3.83 8.39
CA LEU A 283 -22.34 -2.50 7.97
C LEU A 283 -22.72 -1.40 8.98
N THR A 284 -22.44 -1.62 10.26
CA THR A 284 -22.62 -0.62 11.32
C THR A 284 -21.33 0.12 11.65
N GLU A 285 -20.18 -0.55 11.53
CA GLU A 285 -18.89 0.05 11.80
C GLU A 285 -18.37 0.89 10.63
N PRO A 286 -17.84 2.09 10.88
CA PRO A 286 -17.43 3.02 9.83
C PRO A 286 -16.29 2.46 8.96
N GLU A 287 -15.43 1.60 9.52
CA GLU A 287 -14.38 0.93 8.75
C GLU A 287 -14.95 -0.04 7.71
N ALA A 288 -15.93 -0.86 8.10
CA ALA A 288 -16.60 -1.80 7.20
C ALA A 288 -17.42 -1.06 6.12
N ILE A 289 -18.11 0.01 6.51
CA ILE A 289 -18.85 0.87 5.57
C ILE A 289 -17.90 1.51 4.55
N ALA A 290 -16.73 2.01 4.98
CA ALA A 290 -15.75 2.61 4.07
C ALA A 290 -15.25 1.61 3.02
N MET A 291 -14.97 0.37 3.42
CA MET A 291 -14.56 -0.69 2.50
C MET A 291 -15.68 -1.12 1.54
N ALA A 292 -16.92 -1.24 2.03
CA ALA A 292 -18.07 -1.54 1.19
C ALA A 292 -18.29 -0.45 0.12
N ASN A 293 -18.28 0.82 0.54
CA ASN A 293 -18.41 1.96 -0.37
C ASN A 293 -17.28 2.00 -1.40
N LEU A 294 -16.04 1.67 -1.00
CA LEU A 294 -14.91 1.59 -1.93
C LEU A 294 -15.16 0.52 -3.01
N ALA A 295 -15.59 -0.69 -2.63
CA ALA A 295 -15.89 -1.74 -3.60
C ALA A 295 -17.10 -1.42 -4.50
N GLU A 296 -18.10 -0.69 -4.00
CA GLU A 296 -19.21 -0.22 -4.83
C GLU A 296 -18.79 0.87 -5.81
N GLU A 297 -17.92 1.78 -5.39
CA GLU A 297 -17.39 2.86 -6.22
C GLU A 297 -16.43 2.31 -7.30
N ARG A 298 -15.66 1.28 -6.95
CA ARG A 298 -14.57 0.74 -7.79
C ARG A 298 -14.99 -0.61 -8.38
N ASN A 299 -15.07 -0.69 -9.70
CA ASN A 299 -15.34 -1.93 -10.41
C ASN A 299 -14.10 -2.85 -10.43
N PHE A 300 -13.67 -3.33 -9.26
CA PHE A 300 -12.50 -4.17 -9.13
C PHE A 300 -12.68 -5.47 -9.92
N ARG A 301 -11.70 -5.74 -10.79
CA ARG A 301 -11.59 -6.98 -11.57
C ARG A 301 -11.45 -8.19 -10.65
N ARG A 302 -10.75 -8.02 -9.53
CA ARG A 302 -10.51 -8.99 -8.45
C ARG A 302 -10.05 -8.29 -7.17
N MET A 303 -10.29 -8.95 -6.04
CA MET A 303 -10.00 -8.43 -4.70
C MET A 303 -9.29 -9.47 -3.84
N ASN A 304 -8.26 -9.05 -3.10
CA ASN A 304 -7.57 -9.87 -2.11
C ASN A 304 -7.64 -9.20 -0.74
N ALA A 305 -8.03 -9.96 0.28
CA ALA A 305 -8.00 -9.54 1.68
C ALA A 305 -6.92 -10.33 2.41
N PHE A 306 -5.86 -9.65 2.83
CA PHE A 306 -4.78 -10.27 3.60
C PHE A 306 -5.16 -10.34 5.07
N HIS A 307 -5.00 -11.54 5.61
CA HIS A 307 -5.22 -11.92 6.99
C HIS A 307 -4.02 -12.74 7.47
N THR A 308 -4.03 -13.14 8.74
CA THR A 308 -3.13 -14.17 9.27
C THR A 308 -3.95 -15.11 10.16
N GLN A 309 -3.77 -16.43 10.16
CA GLN A 309 -2.63 -17.17 9.63
C GLN A 309 -3.03 -18.55 9.08
N GLY A 310 -2.12 -19.21 8.37
CA GLY A 310 -2.24 -20.62 8.01
C GLY A 310 -1.64 -21.00 6.66
N LYS A 311 -1.05 -20.05 5.91
CA LYS A 311 -0.60 -20.25 4.52
C LYS A 311 -1.69 -20.86 3.63
N VAL A 312 -2.91 -20.34 3.76
CA VAL A 312 -4.09 -20.79 2.99
C VAL A 312 -4.73 -19.64 2.21
N ILE A 313 -5.42 -19.99 1.13
CA ILE A 313 -6.19 -19.04 0.30
C ILE A 313 -7.64 -19.51 0.22
N PHE A 314 -8.56 -18.80 0.87
CA PHE A 314 -9.99 -19.04 0.71
C PHE A 314 -10.54 -18.27 -0.49
N TRP A 315 -11.26 -18.94 -1.40
CA TRP A 315 -11.58 -18.36 -2.71
C TRP A 315 -13.00 -18.58 -3.24
N GLY A 316 -13.83 -19.39 -2.57
CA GLY A 316 -15.23 -19.62 -2.94
C GLY A 316 -16.22 -19.08 -1.92
N PHE A 317 -17.48 -18.95 -2.32
CA PHE A 317 -18.59 -18.61 -1.42
C PHE A 317 -19.91 -19.10 -2.05
N GLU A 318 -20.56 -20.10 -1.46
CA GLU A 318 -21.89 -20.60 -1.87
C GLU A 318 -22.06 -20.91 -3.38
N GLY A 319 -20.97 -21.28 -4.07
CA GLY A 319 -20.96 -21.53 -5.51
C GLY A 319 -21.17 -20.28 -6.37
N LEU A 320 -20.94 -19.11 -5.79
CA LEU A 320 -21.15 -17.80 -6.40
C LEU A 320 -19.87 -17.21 -7.01
N GLU A 321 -18.71 -17.79 -6.70
CA GLU A 321 -17.44 -17.43 -7.31
C GLU A 321 -17.45 -17.69 -8.83
N PRO A 322 -16.92 -16.77 -9.64
CA PRO A 322 -16.84 -17.00 -11.08
C PRO A 322 -15.83 -18.13 -11.40
N PRO A 323 -16.02 -18.88 -12.51
CA PRO A 323 -15.15 -20.01 -12.85
C PRO A 323 -13.65 -19.67 -12.97
N GLU A 324 -13.33 -18.45 -13.40
CA GLU A 324 -11.95 -17.96 -13.52
C GLU A 324 -11.20 -17.87 -12.17
N SER A 325 -11.91 -17.84 -11.04
CA SER A 325 -11.29 -17.83 -9.71
C SER A 325 -10.41 -19.06 -9.48
N ALA A 326 -10.76 -20.20 -10.08
CA ALA A 326 -9.98 -21.44 -9.98
C ALA A 326 -8.63 -21.32 -10.70
N GLU A 327 -8.58 -20.65 -11.85
CA GLU A 327 -7.34 -20.40 -12.59
C GLU A 327 -6.45 -19.42 -11.83
N ILE A 328 -7.04 -18.35 -11.30
CA ILE A 328 -6.32 -17.34 -10.51
C ILE A 328 -5.72 -17.96 -9.24
N VAL A 329 -6.51 -18.73 -8.48
CA VAL A 329 -6.02 -19.32 -7.22
C VAL A 329 -4.95 -20.38 -7.47
N SER A 330 -5.03 -21.10 -8.59
CA SER A 330 -3.97 -22.06 -8.99
C SER A 330 -2.65 -21.35 -9.27
N GLU A 331 -2.70 -20.15 -9.86
CA GLU A 331 -1.51 -19.32 -10.04
C GLU A 331 -0.98 -18.81 -8.70
N TYR A 332 -1.87 -18.36 -7.79
CA TYR A 332 -1.47 -17.94 -6.46
C TYR A 332 -0.81 -19.07 -5.65
N GLU A 333 -1.35 -20.29 -5.70
CA GLU A 333 -0.74 -21.48 -5.11
C GLU A 333 0.65 -21.73 -5.72
N ARG A 334 0.77 -21.65 -7.05
CA ARG A 334 2.05 -21.91 -7.75
C ARG A 334 3.16 -20.95 -7.32
N VAL A 335 2.83 -19.68 -7.08
CA VAL A 335 3.83 -18.63 -6.78
C VAL A 335 4.12 -18.44 -5.30
N SER A 336 3.27 -18.94 -4.40
CA SER A 336 3.43 -18.78 -2.94
C SER A 336 3.57 -20.09 -2.17
N GLY A 337 3.11 -21.21 -2.74
CA GLY A 337 2.95 -22.47 -2.04
C GLY A 337 1.76 -22.52 -1.07
N TYR A 338 0.90 -21.50 -1.04
CA TYR A 338 -0.25 -21.46 -0.14
C TYR A 338 -1.36 -22.39 -0.63
N THR A 339 -2.01 -23.07 0.30
CA THR A 339 -3.02 -24.08 -0.03
C THR A 339 -4.37 -23.42 -0.36
N PRO A 340 -4.92 -23.61 -1.57
CA PRO A 340 -6.25 -23.10 -1.90
C PRO A 340 -7.35 -23.93 -1.24
N ILE A 341 -8.28 -23.27 -0.56
CA ILE A 341 -9.46 -23.88 0.06
C ILE A 341 -10.71 -23.20 -0.51
N GLN A 342 -11.53 -23.94 -1.24
CA GLN A 342 -12.69 -23.34 -1.91
C GLN A 342 -13.76 -22.91 -0.92
N TYR A 343 -14.13 -23.78 0.02
CA TYR A 343 -15.20 -23.50 0.99
C TYR A 343 -14.75 -23.73 2.41
N VAL A 344 -15.23 -22.86 3.30
CA VAL A 344 -15.08 -22.93 4.75
C VAL A 344 -16.41 -22.53 5.37
N ASP A 345 -16.77 -23.13 6.51
CA ASP A 345 -18.00 -22.77 7.24
C ASP A 345 -17.79 -21.49 8.07
N SER A 346 -17.56 -20.38 7.38
CA SER A 346 -17.43 -19.03 7.92
C SER A 346 -17.97 -18.06 6.88
N TYR A 347 -18.88 -17.18 7.29
CA TYR A 347 -19.56 -16.22 6.44
C TYR A 347 -19.37 -14.79 6.96
N ALA A 348 -20.09 -13.84 6.37
CA ALA A 348 -20.08 -12.40 6.69
C ALA A 348 -18.73 -11.68 6.46
N GLY A 349 -17.76 -12.36 5.86
CA GLY A 349 -16.45 -11.80 5.52
C GLY A 349 -16.51 -10.88 4.31
N TYR A 350 -15.51 -10.01 4.20
CA TYR A 350 -15.41 -9.07 3.08
C TYR A 350 -15.32 -9.79 1.73
N LYS A 351 -14.58 -10.91 1.67
CA LYS A 351 -14.51 -11.80 0.50
C LYS A 351 -15.89 -12.34 0.12
N ASP A 352 -16.63 -12.85 1.08
CA ASP A 352 -17.93 -13.49 0.87
C ASP A 352 -18.90 -12.51 0.23
N TRP A 353 -19.01 -11.32 0.82
CA TRP A 353 -19.84 -10.25 0.29
C TRP A 353 -19.38 -9.78 -1.08
N PHE A 354 -18.07 -9.64 -1.30
CA PHE A 354 -17.57 -9.23 -2.62
C PHE A 354 -17.94 -10.24 -3.72
N ILE A 355 -17.77 -11.54 -3.46
CA ILE A 355 -18.18 -12.60 -4.40
C ILE A 355 -19.71 -12.61 -4.58
N GLN A 356 -20.46 -12.44 -3.49
CA GLN A 356 -21.92 -12.42 -3.51
C GLN A 356 -22.47 -11.27 -4.35
N GLU A 357 -21.98 -10.05 -4.13
CA GLU A 357 -22.54 -8.83 -4.71
C GLU A 357 -22.04 -8.61 -6.13
N PHE A 358 -20.73 -8.71 -6.35
CA PHE A 358 -20.11 -8.31 -7.62
C PHE A 358 -19.93 -9.47 -8.60
N ARG A 359 -20.04 -10.72 -8.13
CA ARG A 359 -19.76 -11.93 -8.96
C ARG A 359 -18.36 -11.88 -9.58
N ARG A 360 -17.38 -11.40 -8.82
CA ARG A 360 -15.98 -11.25 -9.22
C ARG A 360 -15.07 -12.13 -8.35
N PRO A 361 -13.85 -12.47 -8.82
CA PRO A 361 -12.88 -13.21 -8.03
C PRO A 361 -12.50 -12.45 -6.74
N GLY A 362 -12.75 -13.08 -5.60
CA GLY A 362 -12.40 -12.56 -4.27
C GLY A 362 -11.61 -13.61 -3.49
N PHE A 363 -10.58 -13.18 -2.79
CA PHE A 363 -9.68 -14.09 -2.06
C PHE A 363 -9.42 -13.58 -0.65
N THR A 364 -9.45 -14.47 0.34
CA THR A 364 -8.90 -14.24 1.67
C THR A 364 -7.59 -15.01 1.72
N VAL A 365 -6.48 -14.30 1.90
CA VAL A 365 -5.14 -14.89 1.92
C VAL A 365 -4.62 -14.83 3.35
N GLU A 366 -4.50 -15.98 3.99
CA GLU A 366 -4.03 -16.13 5.38
C GLU A 366 -2.51 -16.30 5.38
N LEU A 367 -1.80 -15.22 5.66
CA LEU A 367 -0.35 -15.15 5.62
C LEU A 367 0.31 -15.82 6.84
N GLY A 368 1.49 -16.40 6.64
CA GLY A 368 2.33 -16.96 7.71
C GLY A 368 1.67 -18.10 8.50
N GLU A 369 2.34 -18.57 9.56
CA GLU A 369 1.85 -19.64 10.43
C GLU A 369 2.15 -19.35 11.91
N GLY A 370 1.31 -19.87 12.82
CA GLY A 370 1.52 -19.75 14.26
C GLY A 370 0.31 -19.18 14.99
N VAL A 371 0.55 -18.26 15.92
CA VAL A 371 -0.48 -17.64 16.78
C VAL A 371 -0.35 -16.12 16.67
N ASN A 372 -1.43 -15.46 16.29
CA ASN A 372 -1.48 -14.00 16.23
C ASN A 372 -1.29 -13.32 17.60
N PRO A 373 -0.59 -12.17 17.65
CA PRO A 373 0.12 -11.55 16.53
C PRO A 373 1.34 -12.36 16.11
N LEU A 374 1.51 -12.59 14.80
CA LEU A 374 2.64 -13.37 14.32
C LEU A 374 3.97 -12.68 14.70
N PRO A 375 5.00 -13.44 15.11
CA PRO A 375 6.31 -12.89 15.42
C PRO A 375 6.89 -12.11 14.24
N ILE A 376 7.48 -10.95 14.54
CA ILE A 376 8.02 -10.05 13.52
C ILE A 376 9.20 -10.67 12.75
N GLU A 377 9.87 -11.65 13.35
CA GLU A 377 10.92 -12.45 12.73
C GLU A 377 10.44 -13.24 11.51
N GLN A 378 9.14 -13.54 11.41
CA GLN A 378 8.56 -14.18 10.23
C GLN A 378 8.35 -13.20 9.06
N PHE A 379 8.51 -11.89 9.26
CA PHE A 379 8.18 -10.88 8.24
C PHE A 379 8.82 -11.17 6.88
N GLN A 380 10.10 -11.50 6.85
CA GLN A 380 10.83 -11.74 5.60
C GLN A 380 10.27 -12.96 4.85
N GLU A 381 10.04 -14.07 5.55
CA GLU A 381 9.46 -15.28 4.96
C GLU A 381 8.04 -15.00 4.44
N ILE A 382 7.21 -14.33 5.24
CA ILE A 382 5.85 -13.99 4.83
C ILE A 382 5.85 -13.07 3.61
N TYR A 383 6.77 -12.09 3.58
CA TYR A 383 6.89 -11.17 2.45
C TYR A 383 7.30 -11.92 1.19
N GLU A 384 8.30 -12.79 1.26
CA GLU A 384 8.76 -13.60 0.12
C GLU A 384 7.66 -14.51 -0.42
N ASP A 385 6.93 -15.20 0.46
CA ASP A 385 5.83 -16.08 0.08
C ASP A 385 4.66 -15.30 -0.57
N SER A 386 4.32 -14.13 -0.04
CA SER A 386 3.19 -13.32 -0.51
C SER A 386 3.52 -12.44 -1.73
N LEU A 387 4.80 -12.17 -1.99
CA LEU A 387 5.26 -11.35 -3.13
C LEU A 387 4.76 -11.90 -4.47
N GLY A 388 4.80 -13.22 -4.64
CA GLY A 388 4.28 -13.88 -5.83
C GLY A 388 2.79 -13.60 -6.06
N ILE A 389 1.99 -13.65 -5.00
CA ILE A 389 0.53 -13.37 -5.06
C ILE A 389 0.29 -11.92 -5.45
N MET A 390 1.02 -10.97 -4.84
CA MET A 390 0.86 -9.54 -5.13
C MET A 390 1.25 -9.21 -6.57
N LEU A 391 2.30 -9.85 -7.13
CA LEU A 391 2.64 -9.72 -8.55
C LEU A 391 1.60 -10.38 -9.46
N ALA A 392 1.14 -11.59 -9.14
CA ALA A 392 0.10 -12.30 -9.88
C ALA A 392 -1.21 -11.52 -9.95
N ASN A 393 -1.56 -10.83 -8.87
CA ASN A 393 -2.71 -9.94 -8.84
C ASN A 393 -2.61 -8.83 -9.90
N LEU A 394 -1.40 -8.40 -10.28
CA LEU A 394 -1.18 -7.34 -11.26
C LEU A 394 -1.18 -7.82 -12.72
N TYR A 395 -0.65 -9.02 -13.02
CA TYR A 395 -0.45 -9.46 -14.41
C TYR A 395 -1.50 -10.45 -14.95
N LEU A 396 -2.27 -11.12 -14.08
CA LEU A 396 -3.44 -11.92 -14.50
C LEU A 396 -4.56 -11.02 -15.03
#